data_AF-A0A378MAZ7-F1
#
_entry.id   AF-A0A378MAZ7-F1
#
_cell.length_a   1.000
_cell.length_b   1.000
_cell.length_c   1.000
_cell.angle_alpha   90.00
_cell.angle_beta   90.00
_cell.angle_gamma   90.00
#
_symmetry.space_group_name_H-M   'P 1'
#
loop_
_entity.id
_entity.type
_entity.pdbx_description
1 polymer ?
#
loop_
_entity_poly.entity_id
_entity_poly.type
_entity_poly.pdbx_seq_one_letter_code
_entity_poly.pdbx_strand_id
1 'polypeptide(L)'
;MELAFQFNDGYSENILSFVNNVRTRGAGTHESGMKAAMTRVFNDYARRVGMLKEKDKNLEGSDIREGLSAVLSIRVPENLLQFEGQTKEKLGTAEARAAVDAVVTEHLAYFLAENPDTSSLLVKKQSKREKRERQLVRHGKKPVTAKNANARKRFCQGN
;
A
#
# COMPACT_ATOMS: atom_id res chain seq x y z
N MET A 1 2.29 9.86 -14.97
CA MET A 1 2.21 8.72 -14.02
C MET A 1 0.76 8.33 -13.96
N GLU A 2 0.47 7.04 -13.98
CA GLU A 2 -0.88 6.51 -13.85
C GLU A 2 -0.91 5.56 -12.66
N LEU A 3 -1.85 5.78 -11.76
CA LEU A 3 -2.07 4.93 -10.59
C LEU A 3 -3.56 4.59 -10.52
N ALA A 4 -3.86 3.30 -10.54
CA ALA A 4 -5.18 2.78 -10.26
C ALA A 4 -5.11 1.93 -8.98
N PHE A 5 -6.08 2.10 -8.08
CA PHE A 5 -6.16 1.30 -6.87
C PHE A 5 -7.60 0.91 -6.54
N GLN A 6 -7.76 -0.22 -5.88
CA GLN A 6 -9.02 -0.73 -5.41
C GLN A 6 -8.80 -1.49 -4.09
N PHE A 7 -9.68 -1.24 -3.12
CA PHE A 7 -9.72 -2.00 -1.88
C PHE A 7 -10.69 -3.17 -2.02
N ASN A 8 -10.24 -4.36 -1.64
CA ASN A 8 -11.04 -5.57 -1.54
C ASN A 8 -11.17 -6.02 -0.08
N ASP A 9 -12.01 -7.03 0.18
CA ASP A 9 -12.19 -7.59 1.52
C ASP A 9 -11.14 -8.61 1.95
N GLY A 10 -10.23 -8.94 1.03
CA GLY A 10 -9.09 -9.81 1.26
C GLY A 10 -8.05 -9.23 2.22
N TYR A 11 -7.06 -10.06 2.52
CA TYR A 11 -5.97 -9.75 3.45
C TYR A 11 -4.62 -9.58 2.75
N SER A 12 -4.59 -9.71 1.43
CA SER A 12 -3.35 -9.69 0.65
C SER A 12 -3.24 -8.37 -0.10
N GLU A 13 -2.09 -7.70 0.06
CA GLU A 13 -1.71 -6.61 -0.84
C GLU A 13 -1.28 -7.19 -2.20
N ASN A 14 -1.73 -6.56 -3.28
CA ASN A 14 -1.32 -6.89 -4.64
C ASN A 14 -0.99 -5.60 -5.38
N ILE A 15 0.30 -5.29 -5.48
CA ILE A 15 0.78 -4.09 -6.16
C ILE A 15 1.56 -4.52 -7.40
N LEU A 16 1.11 -4.08 -8.55
CA LEU A 16 1.77 -4.29 -9.83
C LEU A 16 2.41 -2.97 -10.26
N SER A 17 3.74 -2.96 -10.36
CA SER A 17 4.50 -1.77 -10.72
C SER A 17 5.16 -1.93 -12.09
N PHE A 18 5.09 -0.87 -12.89
CA PHE A 18 5.57 -0.80 -14.27
C PHE A 18 6.36 0.48 -14.48
N VAL A 19 7.50 0.36 -15.16
CA VAL A 19 8.36 1.47 -15.57
C VAL A 19 8.58 1.37 -17.06
N ASN A 20 8.20 2.38 -17.83
CA ASN A 20 8.30 2.37 -19.30
C ASN A 20 7.73 1.09 -19.94
N ASN A 21 6.56 0.65 -19.48
CA ASN A 21 5.87 -0.59 -19.87
C ASN A 21 6.58 -1.90 -19.47
N VAL A 22 7.71 -1.85 -18.77
CA VAL A 22 8.40 -3.02 -18.23
C VAL A 22 7.95 -3.27 -16.80
N ARG A 23 7.58 -4.52 -16.49
CA ARG A 23 7.15 -4.91 -15.14
C ARG A 23 8.35 -5.01 -14.20
N THR A 24 8.34 -4.26 -13.10
CA THR A 24 9.36 -4.31 -12.04
C THR A 24 8.96 -5.31 -10.96
N ARG A 25 9.44 -6.56 -11.05
CA ARG A 25 9.14 -7.62 -10.07
C ARG A 25 9.77 -7.36 -8.71
N GLY A 26 10.93 -6.72 -8.68
CA GLY A 26 11.68 -6.38 -7.48
C GLY A 26 11.23 -5.08 -6.82
N ALA A 27 10.06 -4.53 -7.21
CA ALA A 27 9.57 -3.22 -6.80
C ALA A 27 10.58 -2.12 -7.16
N GLY A 28 10.75 -1.12 -6.31
CA GLY A 28 11.70 -0.04 -6.51
C GLY A 28 11.32 1.21 -5.75
N THR A 29 12.05 2.27 -6.06
CA THR A 29 11.89 3.61 -5.48
C THR A 29 10.48 4.17 -5.66
N HIS A 30 9.87 3.95 -6.83
CA HIS A 30 8.50 4.36 -7.18
C HIS A 30 7.45 3.69 -6.28
N GLU A 31 7.54 2.38 -6.09
CA GLU A 31 6.61 1.64 -5.25
C GLU A 31 6.79 2.01 -3.77
N SER A 32 8.03 2.17 -3.31
CA SER A 32 8.31 2.65 -1.95
C SER A 32 7.74 4.05 -1.70
N GLY A 33 7.84 4.96 -2.67
CA GLY A 33 7.25 6.30 -2.59
C GLY A 33 5.72 6.25 -2.48
N MET A 34 5.07 5.48 -3.35
CA MET A 34 3.62 5.27 -3.30
C MET A 34 3.17 4.72 -1.92
N LYS A 35 3.84 3.68 -1.41
CA LYS A 35 3.50 3.05 -0.12
C LYS A 35 3.63 4.03 1.05
N ALA A 36 4.67 4.86 1.04
CA ALA A 36 4.90 5.88 2.06
C ALA A 36 3.84 6.99 1.99
N ALA A 37 3.59 7.54 0.80
CA ALA A 37 2.58 8.56 0.56
C ALA A 37 1.18 8.11 1.00
N MET A 38 0.75 6.91 0.60
CA MET A 38 -0.53 6.36 1.03
C MET A 38 -0.64 6.29 2.56
N THR A 39 0.39 5.77 3.22
CA THR A 39 0.40 5.63 4.69
C THR A 39 0.24 7.00 5.37
N ARG A 40 0.92 8.03 4.86
CA ARG A 40 0.85 9.38 5.39
C ARG A 40 -0.54 10.00 5.20
N VAL A 41 -1.05 9.99 3.98
CA VAL A 41 -2.35 10.60 3.64
C VAL A 41 -3.50 9.96 4.41
N PHE A 42 -3.52 8.64 4.56
CA PHE A 42 -4.55 7.96 5.33
C PHE A 42 -4.51 8.30 6.82
N ASN A 43 -3.31 8.41 7.41
CA ASN A 43 -3.16 8.82 8.81
C ASN A 43 -3.57 10.29 9.01
N ASP A 44 -3.16 11.18 8.12
CA ASP A 44 -3.52 12.60 8.14
C ASP A 44 -5.05 12.77 8.01
N TYR A 45 -5.67 12.04 7.07
CA TYR A 45 -7.12 12.01 6.91
C TYR A 45 -7.82 11.51 8.17
N ALA A 46 -7.38 10.37 8.73
CA ALA A 46 -7.99 9.77 9.91
C ALA A 46 -7.92 10.66 11.15
N ARG A 47 -6.84 11.43 11.32
CA ARG A 47 -6.72 12.46 12.36
C ARG A 47 -7.67 13.63 12.11
N ARG A 48 -7.74 14.10 10.86
CA ARG A 48 -8.63 15.22 10.47
C ARG A 48 -10.10 14.91 10.71
N VAL A 49 -10.55 13.68 10.46
CA VAL A 49 -11.94 13.26 10.71
C VAL A 49 -12.20 12.77 12.15
N GLY A 50 -11.19 12.84 13.04
CA GLY A 50 -11.32 12.43 14.44
C GLY A 50 -11.49 10.92 14.66
N MET A 51 -11.18 10.08 13.65
CA MET A 51 -11.21 8.63 13.78
C MET A 51 -10.02 8.09 14.57
N LEU A 52 -8.88 8.78 14.47
CA LEU A 52 -7.71 8.59 15.32
C LEU A 52 -7.64 9.75 16.30
N LYS A 53 -7.74 9.48 17.60
CA LYS A 53 -7.52 10.50 18.62
C LYS A 53 -6.03 10.83 18.70
N GLU A 54 -5.66 12.01 19.21
CA GLU A 54 -4.24 12.39 19.35
C GLU A 54 -3.42 11.42 20.20
N LYS A 55 -4.08 10.69 21.12
CA LYS A 55 -3.46 9.68 21.99
C LYS A 55 -3.34 8.30 21.34
N ASP A 56 -4.06 8.06 20.25
CA ASP A 56 -4.05 6.78 19.57
C ASP A 56 -2.82 6.67 18.65
N LYS A 57 -2.23 5.48 18.57
CA LYS A 57 -1.12 5.21 17.66
C LYS A 57 -1.61 5.30 16.21
N ASN A 58 -0.76 5.83 15.33
CA ASN A 58 -1.01 5.82 13.89
C ASN A 58 -1.18 4.38 13.37
N LEU A 59 -1.94 4.25 12.28
CA LEU A 59 -2.08 2.99 11.57
C LEU A 59 -0.77 2.64 10.87
N GLU A 60 -0.41 1.36 10.89
CA GLU A 60 0.79 0.90 10.19
C GLU A 60 0.52 0.85 8.68
N GLY A 61 1.56 1.02 7.88
CA GLY A 61 1.42 0.98 6.42
C GLY A 61 0.91 -0.38 5.92
N SER A 62 1.22 -1.47 6.62
CA SER A 62 0.67 -2.80 6.34
C SER A 62 -0.84 -2.87 6.55
N ASP A 63 -1.35 -2.24 7.62
CA ASP A 63 -2.79 -2.21 7.92
C ASP A 63 -3.53 -1.44 6.83
N ILE A 64 -2.99 -0.28 6.42
CA ILE A 64 -3.61 0.57 5.40
C ILE A 64 -3.66 -0.13 4.04
N ARG A 65 -2.62 -0.90 3.69
CA ARG A 65 -2.52 -1.61 2.42
C ARG A 65 -3.16 -3.01 2.45
N GLU A 66 -3.77 -3.41 3.56
CA GLU A 66 -4.44 -4.70 3.62
C GLU A 66 -5.64 -4.71 2.65
N GLY A 67 -5.65 -5.71 1.76
CA GLY A 67 -6.68 -5.84 0.72
C GLY A 67 -6.56 -4.79 -0.38
N LEU A 68 -5.43 -4.07 -0.47
CA LEU A 68 -5.16 -3.13 -1.55
C LEU A 68 -4.70 -3.89 -2.80
N SER A 69 -5.45 -3.73 -3.89
CA SER A 69 -5.00 -4.04 -5.24
C SER A 69 -4.66 -2.74 -5.95
N ALA A 70 -3.43 -2.57 -6.41
CA ALA A 70 -3.03 -1.36 -7.12
C ALA A 70 -2.12 -1.65 -8.31
N VAL A 71 -2.22 -0.81 -9.32
CA VAL A 71 -1.39 -0.83 -10.52
C VAL A 71 -0.76 0.54 -10.69
N LEU A 72 0.57 0.58 -10.65
CA LEU A 72 1.38 1.78 -10.81
C LEU A 72 2.14 1.71 -12.13
N SER A 73 1.92 2.67 -13.00
CA SER A 73 2.65 2.84 -14.26
C SER A 73 3.33 4.20 -14.29
N ILE A 74 4.66 4.19 -14.41
CA ILE A 74 5.46 5.40 -14.52
C ILE A 74 6.26 5.39 -15.83
N ARG A 75 6.46 6.59 -16.37
CA ARG A 75 7.39 6.83 -17.47
C ARG A 75 8.56 7.62 -16.92
N VAL A 76 9.76 7.08 -17.08
CA VAL A 76 11.00 7.68 -16.58
C VAL A 76 11.90 7.93 -17.80
N PRO A 77 12.37 9.16 -17.99
CA PRO A 77 13.25 9.48 -19.11
C PRO A 77 14.61 8.79 -18.92
N GLU A 78 15.24 8.41 -20.04
CA GLU A 78 16.45 7.57 -20.02
C GLU A 78 17.62 8.20 -19.25
N ASN A 79 17.70 9.54 -19.21
CA ASN A 79 18.72 10.28 -18.48
C ASN A 79 18.66 10.09 -16.95
N LEU A 80 17.49 9.74 -16.40
CA LEU A 80 17.27 9.50 -14.97
C LEU A 80 17.08 8.02 -14.65
N LEU A 81 16.97 7.17 -15.68
CA LEU A 81 16.62 5.77 -15.51
C LEU A 81 17.79 4.97 -14.94
N GLN A 82 17.65 4.54 -13.70
CA GLN A 82 18.62 3.71 -13.01
C GLN A 82 17.94 2.47 -12.45
N PHE A 83 18.38 1.29 -12.88
CA PHE A 83 17.92 0.02 -12.35
C PHE A 83 19.01 -0.59 -11.45
N GLU A 84 18.57 -1.26 -10.39
CA GLU A 84 19.44 -2.08 -9.56
C GLU A 84 19.60 -3.47 -10.19
N GLY A 85 20.84 -3.82 -10.54
CA GLY A 85 21.20 -5.16 -11.03
C GLY A 85 20.98 -5.40 -12.53
N GLN A 86 21.59 -6.47 -13.04
CA GLN A 86 21.58 -6.83 -14.46
C GLN A 86 20.18 -7.24 -14.96
N THR A 87 19.33 -7.79 -14.09
CA THR A 87 17.97 -8.26 -14.44
C THR A 87 16.96 -7.13 -14.64
N LYS A 88 17.33 -5.86 -14.37
CA LYS A 88 16.44 -4.68 -14.44
C LYS A 88 15.12 -4.87 -13.68
N GLU A 89 15.16 -5.65 -12.60
CA GLU A 89 13.95 -6.03 -11.86
C GLU A 89 13.49 -4.97 -10.87
N LYS A 90 14.39 -4.07 -10.46
CA LYS A 90 14.14 -3.06 -9.43
C LYS A 90 14.60 -1.68 -9.87
N LEU A 91 13.74 -0.68 -9.69
CA LEU A 91 14.07 0.73 -9.98
C LEU A 91 14.86 1.35 -8.81
N GLY A 92 16.00 1.95 -9.12
CA GLY A 92 16.89 2.67 -8.19
C GLY A 92 16.84 4.20 -8.30
N THR A 93 16.14 4.77 -9.30
CA THR A 93 16.03 6.23 -9.48
C THR A 93 15.39 6.90 -8.27
N ALA A 94 16.14 7.73 -7.53
CA ALA A 94 15.66 8.38 -6.31
C ALA A 94 14.58 9.43 -6.60
N GLU A 95 14.70 10.14 -7.71
CA GLU A 95 13.77 11.17 -8.18
C GLU A 95 12.37 10.60 -8.43
N ALA A 96 12.30 9.35 -8.90
CA ALA A 96 11.02 8.66 -9.11
C ALA A 96 10.25 8.47 -7.80
N ARG A 97 10.94 8.29 -6.67
CA ARG A 97 10.29 8.21 -5.36
C ARG A 97 9.60 9.52 -5.00
N ALA A 98 10.33 10.63 -5.08
CA ALA A 98 9.82 11.95 -4.70
C ALA A 98 8.66 12.39 -5.62
N ALA A 99 8.81 12.14 -6.92
CA ALA A 99 7.77 12.44 -7.91
C ALA A 99 6.47 11.64 -7.65
N VAL A 100 6.58 10.33 -7.41
CA VAL A 100 5.41 9.50 -7.10
C VAL A 100 4.78 9.90 -5.76
N ASP A 101 5.60 10.15 -4.73
CA ASP A 101 5.11 10.52 -3.40
C ASP A 101 4.27 11.81 -3.43
N ALA A 102 4.75 12.85 -4.11
CA ALA A 102 4.05 14.12 -4.24
C ALA A 102 2.69 13.97 -4.94
N VAL A 103 2.67 13.32 -6.09
CA VAL A 103 1.45 13.16 -6.91
C VAL A 103 0.43 12.25 -6.21
N VAL A 104 0.88 11.16 -5.58
CA VAL A 104 -0.01 10.29 -4.79
C VAL A 104 -0.56 11.04 -3.58
N THR A 105 0.27 11.83 -2.89
CA THR A 105 -0.17 12.61 -1.74
C THR A 105 -1.31 13.56 -2.11
N GLU A 106 -1.12 14.35 -3.18
CA GLU A 106 -2.08 15.36 -3.61
C GLU A 106 -3.42 14.73 -4.04
N HIS A 107 -3.38 13.80 -4.99
CA HIS A 107 -4.60 13.21 -5.53
C HIS A 107 -5.33 12.30 -4.53
N LEU A 108 -4.60 11.55 -3.70
CA LEU A 108 -5.23 10.72 -2.69
C LEU A 108 -5.86 11.57 -1.59
N ALA A 109 -5.20 12.66 -1.17
CA ALA A 109 -5.78 13.58 -0.19
C ALA A 109 -7.07 14.23 -0.72
N TYR A 110 -7.07 14.62 -2.00
CA TYR A 110 -8.25 15.13 -2.69
C TYR A 110 -9.37 14.08 -2.76
N PHE A 111 -9.06 12.86 -3.23
CA PHE A 111 -10.02 11.76 -3.31
C PHE A 111 -10.68 11.44 -1.95
N LEU A 112 -9.88 11.40 -0.88
CA LEU A 112 -10.40 11.13 0.46
C LEU A 112 -11.30 12.27 0.97
N ALA A 113 -10.99 13.52 0.61
CA ALA A 113 -11.79 14.68 0.97
C ALA A 113 -13.13 14.72 0.23
N GLU A 114 -13.14 14.35 -1.06
CA GLU A 114 -14.34 14.36 -1.91
C GLU A 114 -15.28 13.18 -1.59
N ASN A 115 -14.74 12.06 -1.12
CA ASN A 115 -15.50 10.84 -0.80
C ASN A 115 -15.43 10.50 0.70
N PRO A 116 -16.06 11.30 1.58
CA PRO A 116 -15.93 11.12 3.03
C PRO A 116 -16.53 9.80 3.52
N ASP A 117 -17.60 9.31 2.90
CA ASP A 117 -18.27 8.05 3.29
C ASP A 117 -17.38 6.83 3.03
N THR A 118 -16.84 6.73 1.81
CA THR A 118 -15.91 5.66 1.42
C THR A 118 -14.64 5.71 2.27
N SER A 119 -14.07 6.89 2.45
CA SER A 119 -12.85 7.10 3.21
C SER A 119 -13.03 6.75 4.69
N SER A 120 -14.16 7.13 5.26
CA SER A 120 -14.56 6.77 6.62
C SER A 120 -14.74 5.26 6.79
N LEU A 121 -15.36 4.60 5.81
CA LEU A 121 -15.53 3.15 5.81
C LEU A 121 -14.18 2.44 5.76
N LEU A 122 -13.27 2.90 4.89
CA LEU A 122 -11.92 2.36 4.75
C LEU A 122 -11.14 2.48 6.06
N VAL A 123 -11.06 3.69 6.65
CA VAL A 123 -10.34 3.90 7.92
C VAL A 123 -10.94 3.05 9.04
N LYS A 124 -12.27 2.99 9.17
CA LYS A 124 -12.94 2.13 10.16
C LYS A 124 -12.61 0.65 9.95
N LYS A 125 -12.56 0.19 8.70
CA LYS A 125 -12.20 -1.18 8.35
C LYS A 125 -10.77 -1.49 8.79
N GLN A 126 -9.83 -0.59 8.52
CA GLN A 126 -8.44 -0.77 8.93
C GLN A 126 -8.26 -0.71 10.46
N SER A 127 -8.87 0.25 11.16
CA SER A 127 -8.79 0.30 12.63
C SER A 127 -9.42 -0.92 13.32
N LYS A 128 -10.52 -1.47 12.78
CA LYS A 128 -11.10 -2.71 13.34
C LYS A 128 -10.17 -3.90 13.16
N ARG A 129 -9.49 -3.97 12.02
CA ARG A 129 -8.55 -5.06 11.68
C ARG A 129 -7.28 -4.98 12.52
N GLU A 130 -6.68 -3.79 12.65
CA GLU A 130 -5.53 -3.53 13.52
C GLU A 130 -5.80 -3.97 14.98
N LYS A 131 -6.95 -3.58 15.54
CA LYS A 131 -7.34 -3.98 16.90
C LYS A 131 -7.48 -5.49 17.04
N ARG A 132 -8.07 -6.15 16.05
CA ARG A 132 -8.25 -7.60 16.03
C ARG A 132 -6.91 -8.32 15.92
N GLU A 133 -5.99 -7.84 15.10
CA GLU A 133 -4.66 -8.44 14.95
C GLU A 133 -3.83 -8.28 16.23
N ARG A 134 -3.83 -7.09 16.84
CA ARG A 134 -3.19 -6.86 18.13
C ARG A 134 -3.75 -7.75 19.24
N GLN A 135 -5.07 -7.95 19.26
CA GLN A 135 -5.69 -8.89 20.20
C GLN A 135 -5.22 -10.32 19.93
N LEU A 136 -5.19 -10.77 18.68
CA LEU A 136 -4.76 -12.13 18.34
C LEU A 136 -3.30 -12.40 18.73
N VAL A 137 -2.40 -11.45 18.45
CA VAL A 137 -0.98 -11.54 18.83
C VAL A 137 -0.83 -11.61 20.36
N ARG A 138 -1.57 -10.78 21.11
CA ARG A 138 -1.59 -10.83 22.58
C ARG A 138 -2.05 -12.18 23.14
N HIS A 139 -2.98 -12.85 22.45
CA HIS A 139 -3.46 -14.18 22.83
C HIS A 139 -2.59 -15.32 22.26
N GLY A 140 -1.37 -15.03 21.81
CA GLY A 140 -0.43 -16.03 21.27
C GLY A 140 -0.87 -16.67 19.95
N LYS A 141 -1.88 -16.09 19.27
CA LYS A 141 -2.37 -16.61 17.99
C LYS A 141 -1.61 -15.97 16.83
N LYS A 142 -1.36 -16.77 15.79
CA LYS A 142 -0.71 -16.28 14.56
C LYS A 142 -1.52 -15.12 13.95
N PRO A 143 -0.85 -14.09 13.41
CA PRO A 143 -1.51 -12.96 12.75
C PRO A 143 -2.41 -13.44 11.61
N VAL A 144 -3.50 -12.70 11.34
CA VAL A 144 -4.51 -13.13 10.36
C VAL A 144 -3.90 -13.22 8.96
N THR A 145 -2.98 -12.32 8.67
CA THR A 145 -2.14 -12.29 7.46
C THR A 145 -1.36 -13.61 7.25
N ALA A 146 -0.86 -14.24 8.31
CA ALA A 146 -0.11 -15.50 8.24
C ALA A 146 -0.99 -16.74 7.98
N LYS A 147 -2.29 -16.71 8.32
CA LYS A 147 -3.19 -17.85 8.10
C LYS A 147 -3.49 -18.08 6.63
N ASN A 148 -3.63 -17.01 5.84
CA ASN A 148 -3.94 -17.11 4.41
C ASN A 148 -2.75 -17.51 3.54
N ALA A 149 -1.51 -17.18 3.95
CA ALA A 149 -0.31 -17.66 3.27
C ALA A 149 -0.24 -19.20 3.27
N ASN A 150 -0.65 -19.85 4.37
CA ASN A 150 -0.70 -21.31 4.48
C ASN A 150 -1.90 -21.94 3.74
N ALA A 151 -2.99 -21.21 3.52
CA ALA A 151 -4.09 -21.69 2.68
C ALA A 151 -3.68 -21.77 1.21
N ARG A 152 -2.91 -20.78 0.71
CA ARG A 152 -2.38 -20.78 -0.67
C ARG A 152 -1.35 -21.88 -0.92
N LYS A 153 -0.44 -22.15 0.03
CA LYS A 153 0.53 -23.27 -0.13
C LYS A 153 -0.15 -24.63 -0.29
N ARG A 154 -1.28 -24.86 0.41
CA ARG A 154 -2.04 -26.11 0.29
C ARG A 154 -2.81 -26.25 -1.03
N PHE A 155 -3.17 -25.14 -1.66
CA PHE A 155 -3.85 -25.18 -2.97
C PHE A 155 -2.88 -25.46 -4.13
N CYS A 156 -1.62 -25.04 -4.03
CA CYS A 156 -0.62 -25.27 -5.09
C CYS A 156 0.18 -26.58 -4.94
N GLN A 157 0.01 -27.33 -3.85
CA GLN A 157 0.68 -28.62 -3.60
C GLN A 157 -0.26 -29.84 -3.71
N GLY A 158 -1.44 -29.66 -4.33
CA GLY A 158 -2.33 -30.75 -4.68
C GLY A 158 -2.01 -31.29 -6.07
N ASN A 159 -1.00 -32.16 -6.16
CA ASN A 159 -0.88 -33.30 -7.06
C ASN A 159 0.20 -34.23 -6.51
#